data_AF-A0A7V4EZ26-F1
#
_entry.id   AF-A0A7V4EZ26-F1
#
_cell.length_a   1.000
_cell.length_b   1.000
_cell.length_c   1.000
_cell.angle_alpha   90.00
_cell.angle_beta   90.00
_cell.angle_gamma   90.00
#
_symmetry.space_group_name_H-M   'P 1'
#
loop_
_entity.id
_entity.type
_entity.pdbx_description
1 polymer ?
#
loop_
_entity_poly.entity_id
_entity_poly.type
_entity_poly.pdbx_seq_one_letter_code
_entity_poly.pdbx_strand_id
1 'polypeptide(L)' 'QKETVGRGDEIKDEIFIKQFRGVDPAKCKIALKESGGNIDAISGSTISTEAFCKALQRAIDLYNKEK' A
#
# COMPACT_ATOMS: atom_id res chain seq x y z
N GLN A 1 -19.72 10.53 23.43
CA GLN A 1 -19.46 9.57 22.34
C GLN A 1 -17.96 9.58 22.09
N LYS A 2 -17.26 8.46 22.32
CA LYS A 2 -15.83 8.31 21.99
C LYS A 2 -15.73 6.98 21.27
N GLU A 3 -15.98 7.05 19.98
CA GLU A 3 -15.86 5.89 19.12
C GLU A 3 -14.39 5.48 19.06
N THR A 4 -14.12 4.21 19.34
CA THR A 4 -12.91 3.54 18.87
C THR A 4 -13.12 3.27 17.38
N VAL A 5 -13.02 4.32 16.55
CA VAL A 5 -13.14 4.20 15.09
C VAL A 5 -11.94 3.42 14.57
N GLY A 6 -12.23 2.45 13.72
CA GLY A 6 -11.35 1.36 13.32
C GLY A 6 -10.07 1.80 12.60
N ARG A 7 -8.93 1.52 13.23
CA ARG A 7 -7.58 1.59 12.62
C ARG A 7 -7.37 0.64 11.43
N GLY A 8 -8.31 -0.28 11.18
CA GLY A 8 -8.27 -1.18 10.04
C GLY A 8 -8.88 -0.60 8.76
N ASP A 9 -9.78 0.39 8.87
CA ASP A 9 -10.40 1.03 7.70
C ASP A 9 -9.51 2.13 7.09
N GLU A 10 -8.42 2.52 7.75
CA GLU A 10 -7.41 3.43 7.19
C GLU A 10 -6.78 2.89 5.89
N ILE A 11 -6.85 1.58 5.63
CA ILE A 11 -6.40 0.98 4.35
C ILE A 11 -7.33 1.41 3.19
N LYS A 12 -8.58 1.76 3.49
CA LYS A 12 -9.52 2.33 2.51
C LYS A 12 -9.43 3.85 2.44
N ASP A 13 -8.60 4.47 3.27
CA ASP A 13 -8.48 5.91 3.28
C ASP A 13 -7.97 6.40 1.92
N GLU A 14 -8.61 7.45 1.42
CA GLU A 14 -8.27 7.99 0.12
C GLU A 14 -6.83 8.50 0.09
N ILE A 15 -6.29 8.92 1.24
CA ILE A 15 -4.89 9.35 1.39
C ILE A 15 -3.96 8.16 1.12
N PHE A 16 -4.24 6.99 1.68
CA PHE A 16 -3.46 5.78 1.47
C PHE A 16 -3.59 5.26 0.04
N ILE A 17 -4.81 5.16 -0.49
CA ILE A 17 -5.07 4.69 -1.87
C ILE A 17 -4.43 5.62 -2.91
N LYS A 18 -4.41 6.94 -2.67
CA LYS A 18 -3.73 7.92 -3.54
C LYS A 18 -2.24 7.64 -3.70
N GLN A 19 -1.59 7.01 -2.71
CA GLN A 19 -0.18 6.64 -2.81
C GLN A 19 0.07 5.53 -3.84
N PHE A 20 -0.96 4.79 -4.26
CA PHE A 20 -0.84 3.74 -5.28
C PHE A 20 -1.43 4.15 -6.64
N ARG A 21 -2.28 5.19 -6.67
CA ARG A 21 -2.86 5.70 -7.92
C ARG A 21 -1.81 6.44 -8.74
N GLY A 22 -1.65 6.03 -10.01
CA GLY A 22 -0.71 6.66 -10.94
C GLY A 22 0.75 6.31 -10.68
N VAL A 23 1.01 5.37 -9.76
CA VAL A 23 2.36 4.89 -9.50
C VAL A 23 2.71 3.83 -10.53
N ASP A 24 3.61 4.19 -11.43
CA ASP A 24 4.21 3.23 -12.37
C ASP A 24 5.06 2.24 -11.57
N PRO A 25 4.69 0.96 -11.52
CA PRO A 25 5.42 0.01 -10.71
C PRO A 25 6.78 -0.40 -11.31
N ALA A 26 7.04 0.00 -12.55
CA ALA A 26 8.36 -0.09 -13.18
C ALA A 26 9.30 1.06 -12.74
N LYS A 27 8.76 2.18 -12.29
CA LYS A 27 9.52 3.38 -11.88
C LYS A 27 9.50 3.62 -10.37
N CYS A 28 8.48 3.13 -9.69
CA CYS A 28 8.26 3.32 -8.27
C CYS A 28 8.21 1.97 -7.57
N LYS A 29 9.00 1.86 -6.50
CA LYS A 29 9.04 0.68 -5.66
C LYS A 29 7.83 0.69 -4.74
N ILE A 30 6.88 -0.20 -4.98
CA ILE A 30 5.69 -0.38 -4.13
C ILE A 30 6.12 -1.14 -2.87
N ALA A 31 6.71 -0.39 -1.95
CA ALA A 31 7.14 -0.87 -0.66
C ALA A 31 6.98 0.25 0.37
N LEU A 32 6.93 -0.15 1.63
CA LEU A 32 6.97 0.77 2.75
C LEU A 32 8.20 1.64 2.69
N LYS A 33 8.05 2.91 3.07
CA LYS A 33 9.14 3.88 3.18
C LYS A 33 10.22 3.41 4.16
N GLU A 34 9.82 2.72 5.23
CA GLU A 34 10.72 2.03 6.16
C GLU A 34 11.56 0.92 5.51
N SER A 35 11.03 0.28 4.47
CA SER A 35 11.73 -0.72 3.64
C SER A 35 12.39 -0.11 2.39
N GLY A 36 12.50 1.23 2.33
CA GLY A 36 13.10 1.96 1.21
C GLY A 36 12.21 2.05 -0.03
N GLY A 37 10.89 2.04 0.14
CA GLY A 37 9.92 2.35 -0.92
C GLY A 37 9.31 3.75 -0.78
N ASN A 38 8.20 3.98 -1.50
CA ASN A 38 7.53 5.27 -1.57
C ASN A 38 6.19 5.35 -0.81
N ILE A 39 5.75 4.24 -0.20
CA ILE A 39 4.45 4.14 0.47
C ILE A 39 4.61 4.42 1.96
N ASP A 40 3.76 5.26 2.54
CA ASP A 40 3.80 5.54 3.97
C ASP A 40 3.01 4.48 4.73
N ALA A 41 3.54 4.02 5.88
CA ALA A 41 2.86 3.00 6.68
C ALA A 41 1.68 3.62 7.42
N ILE A 42 0.55 2.92 7.47
CA ILE A 42 -0.55 3.30 8.36
C ILE A 42 -0.11 3.07 9.81
N SER A 43 -0.26 4.09 10.66
CA SER A 43 0.21 4.07 12.05
C SER A 43 -0.51 2.98 12.86
N GLY A 44 0.21 1.93 13.24
CA GLY A 44 -0.34 0.77 13.96
C GLY A 44 -0.79 -0.40 13.08
N SER A 45 -0.64 -0.29 11.75
CA SER A 45 -1.01 -1.32 10.76
C SER A 45 0.14 -1.60 9.77
N THR A 46 1.38 -1.66 10.26
CA THR A 46 2.58 -1.92 9.44
C THR A 46 2.52 -3.26 8.71
N ILE A 47 2.02 -4.31 9.38
CA ILE A 47 1.89 -5.67 8.79
C ILE A 47 0.90 -5.67 7.61
N SER A 48 -0.27 -5.07 7.78
CA SER A 48 -1.29 -5.00 6.72
C SER A 48 -0.80 -4.19 5.52
N THR A 49 -0.08 -3.09 5.78
CA THR A 49 0.49 -2.24 4.73
C THR A 49 1.57 -2.98 3.93
N GLU A 50 2.45 -3.71 4.62
CA GLU A 50 3.48 -4.52 3.98
C GLU A 50 2.86 -5.64 3.13
N ALA A 51 1.85 -6.34 3.67
CA ALA A 51 1.14 -7.39 2.95
C ALA A 51 0.46 -6.86 1.68
N PHE A 52 -0.15 -5.67 1.76
CA PHE A 52 -0.77 -5.02 0.61
C PHE A 52 0.26 -4.67 -0.47
N CYS A 53 1.40 -4.08 -0.09
CA CYS A 53 2.49 -3.77 -1.03
C CYS A 53 3.02 -5.04 -1.73
N LYS A 54 3.24 -6.12 -0.97
CA LYS A 54 3.67 -7.41 -1.51
C LYS A 54 2.63 -8.01 -2.48
N ALA A 55 1.35 -7.94 -2.13
CA ALA A 55 0.27 -8.41 -2.98
C ALA A 55 0.19 -7.62 -4.29
N LEU A 56 0.30 -6.30 -4.21
CA LEU A 56 0.26 -5.42 -5.37
C LEU A 56 1.46 -5.66 -6.30
N GLN A 57 2.66 -5.79 -5.74
CA GLN A 57 3.87 -6.11 -6.52
C GLN A 57 3.72 -7.43 -7.29
N ARG A 58 3.12 -8.46 -6.68
CA ARG A 58 2.81 -9.73 -7.36
C ARG A 58 1.76 -9.56 -8.46
N ALA A 59 0.70 -8.79 -8.19
CA ALA A 59 -0.34 -8.54 -9.18
C ALA A 59 0.21 -7.82 -10.42
N ILE A 60 1.11 -6.85 -10.21
CA ILE A 60 1.81 -6.14 -11.28
C ILE A 60 2.75 -7.08 -12.03
N ASP A 61 3.56 -7.87 -11.32
CA ASP A 61 4.47 -8.84 -11.95
C ASP A 61 3.70 -9.79 -12.87
N LEU A 62 2.57 -10.31 -12.37
CA LEU A 62 1.67 -11.14 -13.16
C LEU A 62 1.09 -10.37 -14.36
N TYR A 63 0.62 -9.15 -14.17
CA TYR A 63 0.07 -8.32 -15.25
C TYR A 63 1.11 -8.00 -16.33
N ASN A 64 2.36 -7.70 -15.94
CA ASN A 64 3.45 -7.45 -16.89
C ASN A 64 3.92 -8.73 -17.58
N LYS A 65 3.76 -9.90 -16.96
CA LYS A 65 4.11 -11.19 -17.53
C LYS A 65 3.06 -11.72 -18.52
N GLU A 66 1.79 -11.40 -18.30
CA GLU A 66 0.67 -11.74 -19.18
C GLU A 66 0.53 -10.78 -20.38
N LYS A 67 1.27 -9.67 -20.37
CA LYS A 67 1.31 -8.67 -21.44
C LYS A 67 2.48 -8.90 -22.38
#